data_AF-A0A968K6G2-F1
#
_entry.id   AF-A0A968K6G2-F1
#
_cell.length_a   1.000
_cell.length_b   1.000
_cell.length_c   1.000
_cell.angle_alpha   90.00
_cell.angle_beta   90.00
_cell.angle_gamma   90.00
#
_symmetry.space_group_name_H-M   'P 1'
#
loop_
_entity.id
_entity.type
_entity.pdbx_description
1 polymer ?
#
loop_
_entity_poly.entity_id
_entity_poly.type
_entity_poly.pdbx_seq_one_letter_code
_entity_poly.pdbx_strand_id
1 'polypeptide(L)'
;DSPPMVVTDPVVLSPKVDGVLLVIQPGVTRVSTVQGSIDQLERAQARILGIVMNNITKQNAYYYQNYYANYYQSELYSAEESDLKPLN
;
A
#
# COMPACT_ATOMS: atom_id res chain seq x y z
N ASP A 1 -5.62 28.97 0.71
CA ASP A 1 -4.68 27.85 0.77
C ASP A 1 -4.40 27.58 2.23
N SER A 2 -5.07 26.56 2.79
CA SER A 2 -4.90 26.14 4.18
C SER A 2 -4.31 24.73 4.13
N PRO A 3 -3.19 24.47 4.81
CA PRO A 3 -2.64 23.11 4.86
C PRO A 3 -3.73 22.18 5.43
N PRO A 4 -3.85 20.92 4.97
CA PRO A 4 -4.90 20.02 5.42
C PRO A 4 -4.68 19.68 6.90
N MET A 5 -5.18 20.55 7.77
CA MET A 5 -5.23 20.37 9.21
C MET A 5 -6.57 19.72 9.54
N VAL A 6 -6.57 18.39 9.51
CA VAL A 6 -7.46 17.63 10.40
C VAL A 6 -6.66 17.41 11.67
N VAL A 7 -6.97 18.20 12.70
CA VAL A 7 -6.26 18.24 13.98
C VAL A 7 -6.77 17.15 14.92
N THR A 8 -6.88 15.93 14.40
CA THR A 8 -7.19 14.78 15.23
C THR A 8 -6.37 13.61 14.73
N ASP A 9 -5.60 13.01 15.63
CA ASP A 9 -4.78 11.84 15.34
C ASP A 9 -5.69 10.73 14.75
N PRO A 10 -5.41 10.23 13.53
CA PRO A 10 -6.16 9.16 12.90
C PRO A 10 -6.31 7.93 13.81
N VAL A 11 -5.31 7.64 14.66
CA VAL A 11 -5.32 6.55 15.65
C VAL A 11 -6.43 6.76 16.71
N VAL A 12 -6.73 8.01 17.06
CA VAL A 12 -7.72 8.32 18.11
C VAL A 12 -9.15 8.27 17.57
N LEU A 13 -9.34 8.61 16.29
CA LEU A 13 -10.65 8.58 15.64
C LEU A 13 -10.98 7.25 14.98
N SER A 14 -9.97 6.45 14.60
CA SER A 14 -10.17 5.22 13.86
C SER A 14 -11.13 4.20 14.49
N PRO A 15 -11.24 4.05 15.83
CA PRO A 15 -12.22 3.13 16.41
C PRO A 15 -13.67 3.65 16.35
N LYS A 16 -13.85 4.94 16.02
CA LYS A 16 -15.15 5.65 16.03
C LYS A 16 -15.73 5.85 14.64
N VAL A 17 -15.04 5.40 13.59
CA VAL A 17 -15.44 5.54 12.19
C VAL A 17 -15.52 4.17 11.53
N ASP A 18 -16.30 4.06 10.44
CA ASP A 18 -16.51 2.80 9.73
C ASP A 18 -15.26 2.31 8.97
N GLY A 19 -14.27 3.19 8.78
CA GLY A 19 -12.97 2.85 8.25
C GLY A 19 -12.11 4.06 7.88
N VAL A 20 -10.86 3.78 7.52
CA VAL A 20 -9.82 4.77 7.21
C VAL A 20 -9.23 4.48 5.83
N LEU A 21 -9.02 5.52 5.03
CA LEU A 21 -8.24 5.45 3.79
C LEU A 21 -6.86 6.06 4.02
N LEU A 22 -5.81 5.31 3.67
CA LEU A 22 -4.43 5.79 3.77
C LEU A 22 -4.02 6.47 2.45
N VAL A 23 -3.70 7.75 2.48
CA VAL A 23 -3.23 8.47 1.29
C VAL A 23 -1.71 8.53 1.29
N ILE A 24 -1.07 8.06 0.23
CA ILE A 24 0.38 8.08 0.07
C ILE A 24 0.78 8.80 -1.22
N GLN A 25 2.00 9.36 -1.24
CA GLN A 25 2.58 9.94 -2.44
C GLN A 25 3.74 9.08 -2.94
N PRO A 26 3.57 8.38 -4.07
CA PRO A 26 4.64 7.60 -4.67
C PRO A 26 5.93 8.37 -4.95
N GLY A 27 7.07 7.75 -4.65
CA GLY A 27 8.39 8.35 -4.84
C GLY A 27 8.79 9.41 -3.80
N VAL A 28 7.85 9.82 -2.93
CA VAL A 28 8.10 10.77 -1.83
C VAL A 28 7.94 10.07 -0.48
N THR A 29 6.83 9.35 -0.29
CA THR A 29 6.57 8.60 0.94
C THR A 29 7.39 7.31 0.94
N ARG A 30 8.25 7.12 1.95
CA ARG A 30 9.05 5.91 2.11
C ARG A 30 8.18 4.74 2.57
N VAL A 31 8.47 3.53 2.07
CA VAL A 31 7.75 2.31 2.44
C VAL A 31 7.74 2.08 3.95
N SER A 32 8.85 2.33 4.64
CA SER A 32 8.93 2.20 6.11
C SER A 32 7.98 3.13 6.86
N THR A 33 7.74 4.33 6.34
CA THR A 33 6.79 5.29 6.92
C THR A 33 5.35 4.81 6.72
N VAL A 34 5.04 4.26 5.55
CA VAL A 34 3.74 3.66 5.27
C VAL A 34 3.49 2.47 6.21
N GLN A 35 4.48 1.58 6.34
CA GLN A 35 4.39 0.43 7.24
C GLN A 35 4.16 0.86 8.69
N GLY A 36 4.95 1.81 9.20
CA GLY A 36 4.77 2.30 10.57
C GLY A 36 3.41 2.97 10.81
N SER A 37 2.81 3.56 9.77
CA SER A 37 1.46 4.14 9.85
C SER A 37 0.38 3.05 9.86
N ILE A 38 0.53 2.01 9.04
CA ILE A 38 -0.34 0.82 9.06
C ILE A 38 -0.28 0.18 10.44
N ASP A 39 0.91 -0.08 10.97
CA ASP A 39 1.07 -0.71 12.29
C ASP A 39 0.41 0.12 13.41
N GLN A 40 0.46 1.46 13.32
CA GLN A 40 -0.22 2.35 14.27
C GLN A 40 -1.73 2.27 14.17
N LEU A 41 -2.27 2.28 12.95
CA LEU A 41 -3.69 2.14 12.68
C LEU A 41 -4.21 0.75 13.10
N GLU A 42 -3.46 -0.31 12.85
CA GLU A 42 -3.79 -1.66 13.30
C GLU A 42 -3.81 -1.78 14.82
N ARG A 43 -2.81 -1.21 15.52
CA ARG A 43 -2.80 -1.13 17.00
C ARG A 43 -4.00 -0.36 17.55
N ALA A 44 -4.49 0.61 16.79
CA ALA A 44 -5.71 1.37 17.10
C ALA A 44 -7.00 0.65 16.72
N GLN A 45 -6.93 -0.59 16.25
CA GLN A 45 -8.06 -1.36 15.71
C GLN A 45 -8.80 -0.61 14.58
N ALA A 46 -8.08 0.21 13.82
CA ALA A 46 -8.61 0.89 12.65
C ALA A 46 -8.97 -0.12 11.56
N ARG A 47 -10.14 0.04 10.95
CA ARG A 47 -10.47 -0.68 9.72
C ARG A 47 -9.90 0.07 8.51
N ILE A 48 -8.76 -0.37 8.00
CA ILE A 48 -8.17 0.21 6.78
C ILE A 48 -8.96 -0.28 5.57
N LEU A 49 -9.62 0.65 4.87
CA LEU A 49 -10.43 0.35 3.68
C LEU A 49 -9.58 0.19 2.42
N GLY A 50 -8.42 0.84 2.40
CA GLY A 50 -7.50 0.79 1.27
C GLY A 50 -6.48 1.93 1.29
N ILE A 51 -5.68 1.96 0.22
CA ILE A 51 -4.63 2.95 0.02
C ILE A 51 -4.95 3.76 -1.24
N VAL A 52 -4.85 5.09 -1.14
CA VAL A 52 -4.96 6.01 -2.25
C VAL A 52 -3.57 6.52 -2.58
N MET A 53 -3.08 6.20 -3.77
CA MET A 53 -1.86 6.80 -4.31
C MET A 53 -2.21 8.14 -4.95
N ASN A 54 -1.79 9.23 -4.32
CA ASN A 54 -2.01 10.59 -4.81
C ASN A 54 -0.77 11.14 -5.52
N ASN A 55 -0.98 12.09 -6.44
CA ASN A 55 0.08 12.78 -7.19
C ASN A 55 1.01 11.83 -7.96
N ILE A 56 0.40 10.85 -8.66
CA ILE A 56 1.13 9.94 -9.54
C ILE A 56 1.53 10.69 -10.82
N THR A 57 2.83 10.81 -11.06
CA THR A 57 3.36 11.29 -12.35
C THR A 57 3.30 10.17 -13.39
N LYS A 58 3.32 10.50 -14.69
CA LYS A 58 3.37 9.48 -15.77
C LYS A 58 4.54 8.51 -15.58
N GLN A 59 5.71 9.02 -15.20
CA GLN A 59 6.89 8.20 -14.95
C GLN A 59 6.67 7.21 -13.80
N ASN A 60 6.06 7.66 -12.70
CA ASN A 60 5.71 6.80 -11.58
C ASN A 60 4.70 5.73 -12.03
N ALA A 61 3.66 6.11 -12.79
CA ALA A 61 2.67 5.17 -13.30
C ALA A 61 3.30 4.06 -14.17
N TYR A 62 4.20 4.43 -15.10
CA TYR A 62 4.91 3.45 -15.92
C TYR A 62 5.83 2.55 -15.08
N TYR A 63 6.54 3.11 -14.11
CA TYR A 63 7.36 2.33 -13.18
C TYR A 63 6.53 1.30 -12.43
N TYR A 64 5.36 1.68 -11.90
CA TYR A 64 4.46 0.75 -11.22
C TYR A 64 3.93 -0.32 -12.17
N GLN A 65 3.48 0.07 -13.37
CA GLN A 65 2.98 -0.90 -14.35
C GLN A 65 4.04 -1.96 -14.68
N ASN A 66 5.28 -1.54 -14.90
CA ASN A 66 6.39 -2.46 -15.17
C ASN A 66 6.73 -3.33 -13.95
N TYR A 67 6.72 -2.75 -12.75
CA TYR A 67 6.94 -3.50 -11.51
C TYR A 67 5.90 -4.60 -11.33
N TYR A 68 4.61 -4.28 -11.50
CA TYR A 68 3.53 -5.27 -11.42
C TYR A 68 3.64 -6.34 -12.51
N ALA A 69 3.93 -5.94 -13.76
CA ALA A 69 4.11 -6.89 -14.85
C ALA A 69 5.25 -7.89 -14.55
N ASN A 70 6.39 -7.40 -14.05
CA ASN A 70 7.51 -8.23 -13.65
C ASN A 70 7.17 -9.15 -12.47
N TYR A 71 6.42 -8.66 -11.48
CA TYR A 71 5.98 -9.45 -10.34
C TYR A 71 5.09 -10.62 -10.79
N TYR A 72 4.06 -10.36 -11.58
CA TYR A 72 3.20 -11.44 -12.10
C TYR A 72 3.95 -12.41 -12.99
N GLN A 73 4.87 -11.91 -13.82
CA GLN A 73 5.72 -12.76 -14.63
C GLN A 73 6.60 -13.68 -13.76
N SER A 74 7.17 -13.16 -12.67
CA SER A 74 7.97 -13.94 -11.73
C SER A 74 7.15 -14.99 -10.97
N GLU A 75 5.90 -14.67 -10.64
CA GLU A 75 4.97 -15.58 -9.96
C GLU A 75 4.56 -16.73 -10.91
N LEU A 76 4.27 -16.43 -12.17
CA LEU A 76 3.97 -17.42 -13.20
C LEU A 76 5.15 -18.36 -13.46
N TYR A 77 6.37 -17.83 -13.59
CA TYR A 77 7.56 -18.66 -13.75
C TYR A 77 7.82 -19.56 -12.54
N SER A 78 7.57 -19.06 -11.33
CA SER A 78 7.71 -19.84 -10.09
C SER A 78 6.66 -20.97 -10.02
N ALA A 79 5.44 -20.72 -10.51
CA ALA A 79 4.37 -21.72 -10.58
C ALA A 79 4.70 -22.82 -11.60
N GLU A 80 5.17 -22.45 -12.81
CA GLU A 80 5.58 -23.41 -13.85
C GLU A 80 6.75 -24.31 -13.37
N GLU A 81 7.73 -23.75 -12.66
CA GLU A 81 8.86 -24.51 -12.11
C GLU A 81 8.43 -25.47 -10.99
N SER A 82 7.37 -25.13 -10.25
CA SER A 82 6.82 -26.00 -9.20
C SER A 82 6.08 -27.22 -9.76
N ASP A 83 5.41 -27.08 -10.91
CA ASP A 83 4.70 -28.16 -11.60
C ASP A 83 5.64 -29.13 -12.34
N LEU A 84 6.92 -28.75 -12.51
CA LEU A 84 7.95 -29.55 -13.20
C LEU A 84 8.75 -30.48 -12.27
N LYS A 85 8.54 -30.44 -10.95
CA LYS A 85 9.22 -31.37 -10.04
C LYS A 85 8.56 -32.75 -10.10
N PRO A 86 9.24 -33.81 -10.56
CA PRO A 86 8.66 -35.15 -10.51
C PRO A 86 8.36 -35.52 -9.06
N LEU A 87 7.15 -36.03 -8.83
CA LEU A 87 6.77 -36.66 -7.57
C LEU A 87 7.73 -37.83 -7.31
N ASN A 88 8.54 -37.71 -6.26
CA ASN A 88 9.28 -38.84 -5.69
C ASN A 88 8.31 -39.85 -5.07
#